data_AF-A0A7V9SUP0-F1
#
_entry.id   AF-A0A7V9SUP0-F1
#
_cell.length_a   1.000
_cell.length_b   1.000
_cell.length_c   1.000
_cell.angle_alpha   90.00
_cell.angle_beta   90.00
_cell.angle_gamma   90.00
#
_symmetry.space_group_name_H-M   'P 1'
#
loop_
_entity.id
_entity.type
_entity.pdbx_description
1 polymer ?
#
loop_
_entity_poly.entity_id
_entity_poly.type
_entity_poly.pdbx_seq_one_letter_code
_entity_poly.pdbx_strand_id
1 'polypeptide(L)' 'MQTVRVECLGCGEARAVPSAGHLRLNPGECPRCGCLGWAPSTSLNEPMRRRIRERPIDRRATLYAL' A
#
# COMPACT_ATOMS: atom_id res chain seq x y z
N MET A 1 -16.18 10.19 12.15
CA MET A 1 -15.55 9.54 10.99
C MET A 1 -14.37 8.74 11.50
N GLN A 2 -14.31 7.44 11.23
CA GLN A 2 -13.16 6.62 11.62
C GLN A 2 -12.12 6.66 10.49
N THR A 3 -10.84 6.75 10.83
CA THR A 3 -9.72 6.71 9.89
C THR A 3 -8.92 5.45 10.13
N VAL A 4 -8.61 4.71 9.06
CA VAL A 4 -7.72 3.56 9.12
C VAL A 4 -6.38 3.92 8.51
N ARG A 5 -5.31 3.50 9.18
CA ARG A 5 -3.96 3.58 8.63
C ARG A 5 -3.75 2.40 7.68
N VAL A 6 -3.39 2.70 6.44
CA VAL A 6 -3.07 1.70 5.42
C VAL A 6 -1.61 1.86 5.00
N GLU A 7 -1.00 0.76 4.62
CA GLU A 7 0.37 0.68 4.11
C GLU A 7 0.40 0.04 2.73
N CYS A 8 1.24 0.59 1.87
CA CYS A 8 1.44 0.11 0.52
C CYS A 8 2.25 -1.19 0.52
N LEU A 9 1.71 -2.21 -0.14
CA LEU A 9 2.36 -3.52 -0.28
C LEU A 9 3.55 -3.52 -1.26
N GLY A 10 3.75 -2.44 -2.02
CA GLY A 10 4.85 -2.31 -2.96
C GLY A 10 6.06 -1.52 -2.43
N CYS A 11 5.88 -0.73 -1.37
CA CYS A 11 6.93 0.15 -0.87
C CYS A 11 6.95 0.39 0.65
N GLY A 12 5.89 0.01 1.37
CA GLY A 12 5.74 0.25 2.79
C GLY A 12 5.30 1.68 3.14
N GLU A 13 4.93 2.50 2.16
CA GLU A 13 4.40 3.85 2.41
C GLU A 13 3.10 3.77 3.20
N ALA A 14 2.98 4.58 4.26
CA ALA A 14 1.83 4.55 5.16
C ALA A 14 1.00 5.83 5.04
N ARG A 15 -0.33 5.72 5.03
CA ARG A 15 -1.22 6.89 5.06
C ARG A 15 -2.53 6.61 5.80
N ALA A 16 -3.14 7.66 6.33
CA ALA A 16 -4.48 7.58 6.90
C ALA A 16 -5.52 7.78 5.79
N VAL A 17 -6.54 6.92 5.77
CA VAL A 17 -7.69 7.06 4.88
C VAL A 17 -8.99 6.94 5.68
N PRO A 18 -10.06 7.63 5.26
CA PRO A 18 -11.36 7.47 5.92
C PRO A 18 -11.84 6.03 5.74
N SER A 19 -12.11 5.33 6.85
CA SER A 19 -12.74 4.02 6.83
C SER A 19 -14.25 4.23 6.67
N ALA A 20 -14.74 4.24 5.43
CA ALA A 20 -16.17 4.09 5.18
C ALA A 20 -16.55 2.66 5.58
N GLY A 21 -17.43 2.51 6.57
CA GLY A 21 -17.80 1.20 7.14
C GLY A 21 -18.03 0.15 6.04
N HIS A 22 -17.38 -1.00 6.18
CA HIS A 22 -17.49 -2.17 5.29
C HIS A 22 -17.07 -1.99 3.82
N LEU A 23 -16.63 -0.80 3.41
CA LEU A 23 -16.42 -0.47 2.01
C LEU A 23 -14.93 -0.43 1.68
N ARG A 24 -14.57 -1.28 0.71
CA ARG A 24 -13.31 -1.34 -0.03
C ARG A 24 -12.47 -0.08 0.16
N LEU A 25 -11.39 -0.22 0.92
CA LEU A 25 -10.31 0.74 0.93
C LEU A 25 -9.74 0.74 -0.49
N ASN A 26 -10.20 1.67 -1.32
CA ASN A 26 -9.56 1.97 -2.59
C ASN A 26 -8.82 3.31 -2.45
N PRO A 27 -7.66 3.31 -1.75
CA PRO A 27 -6.80 4.48 -1.66
C PRO A 27 -6.18 4.89 -3.02
N GLY A 28 -6.48 4.20 -4.12
CA GLY A 28 -5.89 4.48 -5.41
C GLY A 28 -4.41 4.10 -5.45
N GLU A 29 -3.66 4.74 -6.33
CA GLU A 29 -2.25 4.43 -6.56
C GLU A 29 -1.33 4.96 -5.45
N CYS A 30 -0.30 4.21 -5.12
CA CYS A 30 0.76 4.69 -4.23
C CYS A 30 1.63 5.73 -4.93
N PRO A 31 1.69 6.98 -4.41
CA PRO A 31 2.44 8.06 -5.04
C PRO A 31 3.96 7.82 -5.05
N ARG A 32 4.48 6.87 -4.25
CA ARG A 32 5.90 6.51 -4.26
C ARG A 32 6.27 5.41 -5.23
N CYS A 33 5.32 4.56 -5.63
CA CYS A 33 5.67 3.34 -6.36
C CYS A 33 4.71 2.90 -7.46
N GLY A 34 3.59 3.56 -7.66
CA GLY A 34 2.61 3.13 -8.64
C GLY A 34 1.78 1.90 -8.20
N CYS A 35 1.98 1.39 -6.98
CA CYS A 35 1.28 0.17 -6.56
C CYS A 35 -0.15 0.47 -6.10
N LEU A 36 -1.11 -0.31 -6.61
CA LEU A 36 -2.52 -0.27 -6.20
C LEU A 36 -2.82 -1.17 -4.98
N GLY A 37 -1.83 -1.94 -4.51
CA GLY A 37 -1.97 -2.86 -3.38
C GLY A 37 -1.75 -2.16 -2.04
N TRP A 38 -2.80 -2.08 -1.23
CA TRP A 38 -2.77 -1.51 0.11
C TRP A 38 -3.39 -2.47 1.13
N ALA A 39 -2.85 -2.46 2.35
CA ALA A 39 -3.38 -3.23 3.45
C ALA A 39 -3.47 -2.38 4.72
N PRO A 40 -4.41 -2.65 5.64
CA PRO A 40 -4.43 -2.00 6.95
C PRO A 40 -3.12 -2.25 7.69
N SER A 41 -2.58 -1.22 8.33
CA SER A 41 -1.38 -1.35 9.16
C SER A 41 -1.56 -2.35 10.30
N THR A 42 -2.79 -2.52 10.78
CA THR A 42 -3.15 -3.50 11.80
C THR A 42 -3.14 -4.94 11.29
N SER A 43 -3.24 -5.13 9.97
CA SER A 43 -3.20 -6.45 9.32
C SER A 43 -1.80 -6.83 8.82
N LEU A 44 -0.81 -5.92 8.93
CA LEU A 44 0.55 -6.14 8.47
C LEU A 44 1.48 -6.51 9.63
N ASN A 45 1.96 -7.75 9.60
CA ASN A 45 3.01 -8.19 10.51
C ASN A 45 4.37 -7.62 10.10
N GLU A 46 5.25 -7.40 11.06
CA GLU A 46 6.65 -6.98 10.84
C GLU A 46 7.41 -7.78 9.76
N PRO A 47 7.32 -9.13 9.68
CA PRO A 47 7.93 -9.88 8.58
C PRO A 47 7.37 -9.50 7.19
N MET A 48 6.09 -9.15 7.09
CA MET A 48 5.49 -8.68 5.84
C MET A 48 6.07 -7.32 5.45
N ARG A 49 6.15 -6.39 6.42
CA ARG A 49 6.78 -5.07 6.21
C ARG A 49 8.23 -5.20 5.76
N ARG A 50 8.98 -6.13 6.34
CA ARG A 50 10.38 -6.39 5.98
C ARG A 50 10.48 -6.84 4.52
N ARG A 51 9.69 -7.83 4.10
CA ARG A 51 9.64 -8.29 2.70
C ARG A 51 9.31 -7.19 1.71
N ILE A 52 8.43 -6.26 2.08
CA ILE A 52 8.07 -5.12 1.23
C ILE A 52 9.25 -4.14 1.10
N ARG A 53 9.98 -3.88 2.19
CA ARG A 53 11.17 -3.00 2.19
C ARG A 53 12.37 -3.62 1.49
N GLU A 54 12.52 -4.94 1.58
CA GLU A 54 13.58 -5.70 0.90
C GLU A 54 13.31 -5.86 -0.59
N ARG A 55 12.12 -5.48 -1.07
CA ARG A 55 11.77 -5.57 -2.49
C ARG A 55 12.45 -4.43 -3.27
N PRO A 56 13.27 -4.75 -4.30
CA PRO A 56 13.98 -3.74 -5.06
C PRO A 56 13.00 -2.79 -5.76
N ILE A 57 13.33 -1.49 -5.68
CA ILE A 57 12.57 -0.38 -6.27
C ILE A 57 12.50 -0.47 -7.81
N ASP A 58 13.38 -1.27 -8.40
CA ASP A 58 13.64 -1.40 -9.84
C ASP A 58 12.49 -2.08 -10.62
N ARG A 59 11.52 -2.73 -9.95
CA ARG A 59 10.30 -3.24 -10.62
C ARG A 59 9.18 -2.18 -10.79
N ARG A 60 9.51 -0.88 -10.80
CA ARG A 60 8.51 0.21 -10.71
C ARG A 60 8.14 0.95 -12.01
N ALA A 61 8.71 0.64 -13.17
CA ALA A 61 8.39 1.45 -14.35
C ALA A 61 8.46 0.70 -15.68
N THR A 62 7.83 -0.47 -15.83
CA THR A 62 7.66 -1.04 -17.20
C THR A 62 6.49 -2.03 -17.31
N LEU A 63 5.27 -1.66 -16.92
CA LEU A 63 4.07 -2.44 -17.30
C LEU A 63 2.90 -1.58 -17.81
N TYR A 64 3.17 -0.36 -18.29
CA TYR A 64 2.18 0.43 -19.04
C TYR A 64 2.78 1.06 -20.31
N ALA A 65 3.65 0.31 -20.98
CA ALA A 65 4.00 0.55 -22.38
C ALA A 65 4.00 -0.80 -23.07
N LEU A 66 2.83 -1.22 -23.55
CA LEU A 66 2.55 -2.01 -24.77
C LEU A 66 1.05 -2.33 -24.81
#